data_AF-A0A7R9MN03-F1
#
_entry.id   AF-A0A7R9MN03-F1
#
_cell.length_a   1.000
_cell.length_b   1.000
_cell.length_c   1.000
_cell.angle_alpha   90.00
_cell.angle_beta   90.00
_cell.angle_gamma   90.00
#
_symmetry.space_group_name_H-M   'P 1'
#
loop_
_entity.id
_entity.type
_entity.pdbx_description
1 polymer ?
#
loop_
_entity_poly.entity_id
_entity_poly.type
_entity_poly.pdbx_seq_one_letter_code
_entity_poly.pdbx_strand_id
1 'polypeptide(L)'
;MSQSKYEYVRTYEEPTDNVLLKDCYIVVRVDGHKFHKFSKCHDLFKPNDKRCLDLMNESAKHVMRAFFPNIVMAYGQSDEFSFIIRRVSDLYKRRQNKITSLIVSSFSSAFVFYWSQYFSNKPQNGCHQSVPLQYPPAFDGRCILYPNSKVVMDYLRWRQVDCHINNL
;
A
#
# COMPACT_ATOMS: atom_id res chain seq x y z
N MET A 1 -26.11 19.97 23.42
CA MET A 1 -25.21 18.82 23.63
C MET A 1 -24.34 19.14 24.83
N SER A 2 -24.41 18.33 25.89
CA SER A 2 -23.56 18.49 27.07
C SER A 2 -22.12 18.19 26.68
N GLN A 3 -21.25 19.20 26.70
CA GLN A 3 -19.82 18.97 26.56
C GLN A 3 -19.36 18.21 27.81
N SER A 4 -18.78 17.02 27.58
CA SER A 4 -18.22 16.21 28.67
C SER A 4 -17.03 16.95 29.27
N LYS A 5 -16.83 16.87 30.59
CA LYS A 5 -15.63 17.43 31.25
C LYS A 5 -14.31 16.83 30.72
N TYR A 6 -14.38 15.72 29.97
CA TYR A 6 -13.23 15.07 29.34
C TYR A 6 -13.01 15.48 27.88
N GLU A 7 -13.85 16.34 27.29
CA GLU A 7 -13.76 16.70 25.86
C GLU A 7 -12.45 17.41 25.49
N TYR A 8 -11.81 18.08 26.46
CA TYR A 8 -10.54 18.76 26.26
C TYR A 8 -9.42 17.84 25.73
N VAL A 9 -9.50 16.51 25.91
CA VAL A 9 -8.48 15.58 25.38
C VAL A 9 -8.43 15.57 23.84
N ARG A 10 -9.53 15.96 23.17
CA ARG A 10 -9.58 16.05 21.71
C ARG A 10 -8.69 17.14 21.13
N THR A 11 -8.41 18.20 21.90
CA THR A 11 -7.56 19.31 21.42
C THR A 11 -6.11 18.87 21.22
N TYR A 12 -5.70 17.74 21.79
CA TYR A 12 -4.38 17.14 21.56
C TYR A 12 -4.32 16.33 20.26
N GLU A 13 -5.45 15.92 19.68
CA GLU A 13 -5.48 15.22 18.39
C GLU A 13 -5.28 16.19 17.22
N GLU A 14 -5.89 17.38 17.29
CA GLU A 14 -5.90 18.36 16.19
C GLU A 14 -4.50 18.75 15.66
N PRO A 15 -3.48 19.01 16.51
CA PRO A 15 -2.14 19.34 16.03
C PRO A 15 -1.41 18.17 15.36
N THR A 16 -1.88 16.94 15.55
CA THR A 16 -1.25 15.71 15.04
C THR A 16 -1.93 15.17 13.77
N ASP A 17 -3.14 15.63 13.45
CA ASP A 17 -3.87 15.25 12.24
C ASP A 17 -3.58 16.25 11.10
N ASN A 18 -2.40 16.12 10.50
CA ASN A 18 -1.94 17.00 9.44
C ASN A 18 -2.90 17.00 8.24
N VAL A 19 -3.42 18.18 7.89
CA VAL A 19 -4.16 18.40 6.65
C VAL A 19 -3.17 18.70 5.53
N LEU A 20 -3.14 17.84 4.53
CA LEU A 20 -2.20 17.92 3.42
C LEU A 20 -2.49 19.14 2.51
N LEU A 21 -1.42 19.81 2.07
CA LEU A 21 -1.49 20.97 1.18
C LEU A 21 -2.39 20.70 -0.04
N LYS A 22 -3.27 21.66 -0.36
CA LYS A 22 -4.17 21.58 -1.52
C LYS A 22 -3.39 21.64 -2.83
N ASP A 23 -4.04 21.27 -3.92
CA ASP A 23 -3.49 21.34 -5.28
C ASP A 23 -2.22 20.52 -5.55
N CYS A 24 -1.84 19.66 -4.61
CA CYS A 24 -0.74 18.71 -4.74
C CYS A 24 -1.27 17.29 -4.92
N TYR A 25 -0.61 16.53 -5.79
CA TYR A 25 -0.77 15.07 -5.82
C TYR A 25 -0.35 14.49 -4.49
N ILE A 26 -1.08 13.48 -4.04
CA ILE A 26 -0.74 12.72 -2.85
C ILE A 26 -0.28 11.34 -3.30
N VAL A 27 0.92 10.95 -2.90
CA VAL A 27 1.43 9.60 -3.11
C VAL A 27 1.48 8.90 -1.77
N VAL A 28 0.79 7.76 -1.67
CA VAL A 28 0.92 6.85 -0.53
C VAL A 28 1.74 5.66 -0.96
N ARG A 29 2.93 5.52 -0.39
CA ARG A 29 3.77 4.35 -0.61
C ARG A 29 3.61 3.38 0.56
N VAL A 30 3.28 2.14 0.24
CA VAL A 30 3.11 1.00 1.13
C VAL A 30 4.29 0.06 0.92
N ASP A 31 4.92 -0.42 1.99
CA ASP A 31 6.13 -1.26 1.93
C ASP A 31 6.05 -2.41 2.96
N GLY A 32 6.52 -3.60 2.59
CA GLY A 32 6.44 -4.81 3.41
C GLY A 32 7.37 -4.75 4.63
N HIS A 33 6.80 -4.76 5.84
CA HIS A 33 7.62 -4.71 7.05
C HIS A 33 8.43 -6.02 7.24
N LYS A 34 9.76 -5.92 7.13
CA LYS A 34 10.69 -7.06 7.23
C LYS A 34 10.35 -8.18 6.25
N PHE A 35 9.97 -7.82 5.03
CA PHE A 35 9.51 -8.79 4.02
C PHE A 35 10.57 -9.82 3.62
N HIS A 36 11.86 -9.53 3.83
CA HIS A 36 12.92 -10.52 3.68
C HIS A 36 12.75 -11.73 4.62
N LYS A 37 12.33 -11.51 5.88
CA LYS A 37 11.98 -12.59 6.81
C LYS A 37 10.71 -13.30 6.36
N PHE A 38 9.70 -12.53 5.95
CA PHE A 38 8.43 -13.08 5.44
C PHE A 38 8.65 -14.02 4.26
N SER A 39 9.45 -13.60 3.28
CA SER A 39 9.79 -14.38 2.09
C SER A 39 10.50 -15.70 2.44
N LYS A 40 11.38 -15.69 3.43
CA LYS A 40 12.06 -16.92 3.91
C LYS A 40 11.10 -17.85 4.64
N CYS A 41 10.22 -17.32 5.49
CA CYS A 41 9.27 -18.13 6.25
C CYS A 41 8.17 -18.79 5.39
N HIS A 42 7.93 -18.27 4.18
CA HIS A 42 6.91 -18.78 3.26
C HIS A 42 7.52 -19.39 1.99
N ASP A 43 8.83 -19.69 2.01
CA ASP A 43 9.57 -20.34 0.91
C ASP A 43 9.27 -19.73 -0.47
N LEU A 44 9.28 -18.39 -0.54
CA LEU A 44 9.05 -17.69 -1.80
C LEU A 44 10.22 -17.92 -2.76
N PHE A 45 9.91 -18.14 -4.03
CA PHE A 45 10.91 -18.33 -5.08
C PHE A 45 11.83 -17.11 -5.22
N LYS A 46 13.10 -17.38 -5.57
CA LYS A 46 14.13 -16.38 -5.84
C LYS A 46 14.56 -16.42 -7.32
N PRO A 47 14.91 -15.28 -7.93
CA PRO A 47 14.90 -13.94 -7.35
C PRO A 47 13.50 -13.37 -7.12
N ASN A 48 12.51 -13.84 -7.89
CA ASN A 48 11.13 -13.36 -7.84
C ASN A 48 10.11 -14.50 -7.70
N ASP A 49 9.10 -14.31 -6.85
CA ASP A 49 7.95 -15.22 -6.76
C ASP A 49 6.73 -14.59 -7.42
N LYS A 50 6.34 -15.14 -8.57
CA LYS A 50 5.19 -14.65 -9.34
C LYS A 50 3.88 -14.68 -8.55
N ARG A 51 3.68 -15.67 -7.68
CA ARG A 51 2.45 -15.79 -6.87
C ARG A 51 2.35 -14.64 -5.89
N CYS A 52 3.47 -14.30 -5.24
CA CYS A 52 3.54 -13.16 -4.34
C CYS A 52 3.31 -11.83 -5.07
N LEU A 53 3.94 -11.64 -6.24
CA LEU A 53 3.75 -10.43 -7.05
C LEU A 53 2.31 -10.28 -7.53
N ASP A 54 1.69 -11.37 -8.00
CA ASP A 54 0.29 -11.37 -8.43
C ASP A 54 -0.67 -11.11 -7.26
N LEU A 55 -0.37 -11.62 -6.06
CA LEU A 55 -1.11 -11.31 -4.83
C LEU A 55 -0.99 -9.82 -4.44
N MET A 56 0.22 -9.25 -4.52
CA MET A 56 0.44 -7.81 -4.29
C MET A 56 -0.34 -6.97 -5.30
N ASN A 57 -0.36 -7.39 -6.58
CA ASN A 57 -1.14 -6.76 -7.64
C ASN A 57 -2.65 -6.81 -7.35
N GLU A 58 -3.18 -7.94 -6.88
CA GLU A 58 -4.61 -8.04 -6.55
C GLU A 58 -4.98 -7.19 -5.34
N SER A 59 -4.11 -7.14 -4.33
CA SER A 59 -4.24 -6.23 -3.18
C SER A 59 -4.26 -4.77 -3.63
N ALA A 60 -3.39 -4.38 -4.57
CA ALA A 60 -3.38 -3.04 -5.14
C ALA A 60 -4.65 -2.72 -5.95
N LYS A 61 -5.15 -3.67 -6.76
CA LYS A 61 -6.42 -3.49 -7.48
C LYS A 61 -7.60 -3.32 -6.52
N HIS A 62 -7.63 -4.06 -5.41
CA HIS A 62 -8.65 -3.88 -4.39
C HIS A 62 -8.63 -2.46 -3.83
N VAL A 63 -7.45 -1.94 -3.45
CA VAL A 63 -7.29 -0.55 -3.01
C VAL A 63 -7.77 0.42 -4.10
N MET A 64 -7.31 0.27 -5.34
CA MET A 64 -7.74 1.17 -6.43
C MET A 64 -9.26 1.19 -6.62
N ARG A 65 -9.93 0.04 -6.53
CA ARG A 65 -11.40 -0.06 -6.60
C ARG A 65 -12.07 0.61 -5.39
N ALA A 66 -11.58 0.37 -4.18
CA ALA A 66 -12.16 0.88 -2.94
C ALA A 66 -12.09 2.41 -2.82
N PHE A 67 -11.03 3.02 -3.36
CA PHE A 67 -10.82 4.48 -3.30
C PHE A 67 -11.10 5.19 -4.63
N PHE A 68 -11.70 4.51 -5.61
CA PHE A 68 -12.14 5.13 -6.85
C PHE A 68 -13.17 6.24 -6.56
N PRO A 69 -13.15 7.39 -7.26
CA PRO A 69 -12.24 7.77 -8.34
C PRO A 69 -10.95 8.49 -7.88
N ASN A 70 -10.65 8.54 -6.58
CA ASN A 70 -9.59 9.39 -6.03
C ASN A 70 -8.17 8.92 -6.41
N ILE A 71 -7.92 7.61 -6.35
CA ILE A 71 -6.66 7.00 -6.81
C ILE A 71 -6.73 6.80 -8.33
N VAL A 72 -5.79 7.38 -9.06
CA VAL A 72 -5.75 7.32 -10.55
C VAL A 72 -4.74 6.33 -11.10
N MET A 73 -3.71 6.01 -10.33
CA MET A 73 -2.64 5.13 -10.76
C MET A 73 -2.04 4.44 -9.54
N ALA A 74 -1.56 3.22 -9.75
CA ALA A 74 -0.70 2.54 -8.81
C ALA A 74 0.51 1.94 -9.54
N TYR A 75 1.65 1.90 -8.87
CA TYR A 75 2.87 1.26 -9.35
C TYR A 75 3.46 0.41 -8.23
N GLY A 76 3.81 -0.85 -8.50
CA GLY A 76 4.38 -1.74 -7.51
C GLY A 76 5.58 -2.51 -8.05
N GLN A 77 6.51 -2.81 -7.15
CA GLN A 77 7.73 -3.58 -7.41
C GLN A 77 8.19 -4.24 -6.10
N SER A 78 8.77 -5.45 -6.18
CA SER A 78 9.13 -6.23 -4.99
C SER A 78 7.96 -6.31 -3.99
N ASP A 79 8.15 -5.75 -2.80
CA ASP A 79 7.25 -5.69 -1.66
C ASP A 79 6.67 -4.28 -1.42
N GLU A 80 6.85 -3.35 -2.37
CA GLU A 80 6.32 -1.99 -2.29
C GLU A 80 5.22 -1.70 -3.35
N PHE A 81 4.29 -0.82 -2.98
CA PHE A 81 3.28 -0.25 -3.88
C PHE A 81 3.08 1.24 -3.62
N SER A 82 2.98 2.03 -4.68
CA SER A 82 2.72 3.47 -4.64
C SER A 82 1.35 3.76 -5.24
N PHE A 83 0.49 4.45 -4.50
CA PHE A 83 -0.84 4.87 -4.94
C PHE A 83 -0.87 6.39 -5.15
N ILE A 84 -1.27 6.81 -6.35
CA ILE A 84 -1.29 8.21 -6.77
C ILE A 84 -2.73 8.73 -6.68
N ILE A 85 -2.97 9.66 -5.77
CA ILE A 85 -4.24 10.33 -5.59
C ILE A 85 -4.22 11.65 -6.35
N ARG A 86 -5.32 11.97 -7.04
CA ARG A 86 -5.48 13.22 -7.81
C ARG A 86 -5.28 14.45 -6.95
N ARG A 87 -4.64 15.49 -7.51
CA ARG A 87 -4.38 16.75 -6.82
C ARG A 87 -5.62 17.45 -6.27
N VAL A 88 -6.74 17.36 -6.99
CA VAL A 88 -8.04 17.95 -6.64
C VAL A 88 -8.84 17.12 -5.63
N SER A 89 -8.32 15.98 -5.19
CA SER A 89 -9.04 15.08 -4.28
C SER A 89 -9.15 15.68 -2.89
N ASP A 90 -10.38 15.70 -2.36
CA ASP A 90 -10.68 16.02 -0.95
C ASP A 90 -10.89 14.75 -0.11
N LEU A 91 -10.34 13.61 -0.54
CA LEU A 91 -10.42 12.33 0.17
C LEU A 91 -10.12 12.52 1.67
N TYR A 92 -11.09 12.20 2.52
CA TYR A 92 -11.04 12.39 3.97
C TYR A 92 -10.63 13.78 4.45
N LYS A 93 -11.00 14.84 3.72
CA LYS A 93 -10.58 16.22 3.97
C LYS A 93 -9.05 16.38 3.97
N ARG A 94 -8.36 15.55 3.18
CA ARG A 94 -6.89 15.54 3.05
C ARG A 94 -6.14 15.25 4.35
N ARG A 95 -6.78 14.59 5.31
CA ARG A 95 -6.17 14.21 6.59
C ARG A 95 -5.18 13.06 6.40
N GLN A 96 -3.90 13.36 6.61
CA GLN A 96 -2.79 12.46 6.30
C GLN A 96 -2.93 11.11 7.00
N ASN A 97 -3.29 11.12 8.30
CA ASN A 97 -3.39 9.92 9.11
C ASN A 97 -4.52 9.01 8.60
N LYS A 98 -5.68 9.59 8.24
CA LYS A 98 -6.80 8.83 7.67
C LYS A 98 -6.47 8.24 6.31
N ILE A 99 -5.87 9.03 5.42
CA ILE A 99 -5.51 8.55 4.07
C ILE A 99 -4.51 7.40 4.17
N THR A 100 -3.42 7.59 4.93
CA THR A 100 -2.34 6.61 5.04
C THR A 100 -2.84 5.33 5.72
N SER A 101 -3.49 5.45 6.88
CA SER A 101 -3.95 4.27 7.64
C SER A 101 -4.98 3.44 6.89
N LEU A 102 -5.91 4.06 6.16
CA LEU A 102 -6.95 3.33 5.42
C LEU A 102 -6.42 2.66 4.15
N ILE A 103 -5.46 3.27 3.46
CA ILE A 103 -4.81 2.63 2.30
C ILE A 103 -3.96 1.45 2.74
N VAL A 104 -3.13 1.62 3.77
CA VAL A 104 -2.28 0.54 4.31
C VAL A 104 -3.12 -0.59 4.87
N SER A 105 -4.18 -0.28 5.63
CA SER A 105 -5.06 -1.31 6.19
C SER A 105 -5.82 -2.05 5.10
N SER A 106 -6.38 -1.35 4.10
CA SER A 106 -7.06 -1.97 2.96
C SER A 106 -6.12 -2.88 2.18
N PHE A 107 -4.88 -2.46 1.94
CA PHE A 107 -3.86 -3.28 1.27
C PHE A 107 -3.50 -4.53 2.09
N SER A 108 -3.22 -4.36 3.39
CA SER A 108 -2.86 -5.45 4.30
C SER A 108 -3.99 -6.48 4.43
N SER A 109 -5.24 -6.01 4.58
CA SER A 109 -6.42 -6.88 4.65
C SER A 109 -6.64 -7.61 3.34
N ALA A 110 -6.50 -6.95 2.20
CA ALA A 110 -6.61 -7.60 0.89
C ALA A 110 -5.53 -8.67 0.69
N PHE A 111 -4.29 -8.39 1.11
CA PHE A 111 -3.18 -9.35 1.01
C PHE A 111 -3.48 -10.65 1.77
N VAL A 112 -3.96 -10.54 3.02
CA VAL A 112 -4.35 -11.72 3.81
C VAL A 112 -5.57 -12.41 3.22
N PHE A 113 -6.59 -11.64 2.82
CA PHE A 113 -7.85 -12.16 2.29
C PHE A 113 -7.66 -12.96 1.00
N TYR A 114 -6.80 -12.48 0.09
CA TYR A 114 -6.54 -13.13 -1.19
C TYR A 114 -5.41 -14.16 -1.13
N TRP A 115 -4.67 -14.29 -0.03
CA TRP A 115 -3.52 -15.21 0.09
C TRP A 115 -3.83 -16.62 -0.42
N SER A 116 -4.93 -17.20 0.07
CA SER A 116 -5.32 -18.57 -0.28
C SER A 116 -5.58 -18.73 -1.78
N GLN A 117 -5.97 -17.69 -2.51
CA GLN A 117 -6.21 -17.79 -3.95
C GLN A 117 -4.92 -17.95 -4.76
N TYR A 118 -3.80 -17.44 -4.25
CA TYR A 118 -2.49 -17.47 -4.92
C TYR A 118 -1.56 -18.55 -4.38
N PHE A 119 -1.76 -18.97 -3.13
CA PHE A 119 -0.89 -19.93 -2.43
C PHE A 119 -1.59 -21.26 -2.06
N SER A 120 -2.87 -21.46 -2.39
CA SER A 120 -3.51 -22.79 -2.29
C SER A 120 -3.31 -23.61 -3.57
N ASN A 121 -3.23 -24.93 -3.42
CA ASN A 121 -3.03 -25.94 -4.47
C ASN A 121 -3.84 -25.68 -5.76
N LYS A 122 -3.29 -24.93 -6.70
CA LYS A 122 -3.62 -25.06 -8.12
C LYS A 122 -2.40 -25.66 -8.80
N PRO A 123 -2.49 -26.89 -9.34
CA PRO A 123 -1.39 -27.50 -10.05
C PRO A 123 -1.22 -26.74 -11.37
N GLN A 124 -0.42 -25.69 -11.36
CA GLN A 124 0.24 -25.23 -12.55
C GLN A 124 1.65 -25.79 -12.46
N ASN A 125 1.88 -26.90 -13.16
CA ASN A 125 3.15 -27.60 -13.35
C ASN A 125 3.59 -28.62 -12.27
N GLY A 126 2.64 -29.30 -11.62
CA GLY A 126 2.89 -30.63 -11.03
C GLY A 126 3.74 -30.73 -9.76
N CYS A 127 4.18 -29.63 -9.13
CA CYS A 127 5.02 -29.71 -7.92
C CYS A 127 4.72 -28.67 -6.82
N HIS A 128 3.59 -27.97 -6.84
CA HIS A 128 3.36 -26.89 -5.88
C HIS A 128 2.55 -27.35 -4.66
N GLN A 129 3.26 -27.41 -3.54
CA GLN A 129 2.71 -27.55 -2.20
C GLN A 129 2.03 -26.24 -1.78
N SER A 130 0.80 -26.34 -1.29
CA SER A 130 0.07 -25.22 -0.68
C SER A 130 0.92 -24.59 0.42
N VAL A 131 1.09 -23.26 0.37
CA VAL A 131 1.85 -22.52 1.39
C VAL A 131 0.85 -21.80 2.31
N PRO A 132 0.61 -22.30 3.53
CA PRO A 132 -0.23 -21.58 4.47
C PRO A 132 0.45 -20.27 4.90
N LEU A 133 -0.35 -19.26 5.21
CA LEU A 133 0.14 -18.03 5.79
C LEU A 133 0.57 -18.32 7.24
N GLN A 134 1.88 -18.28 7.52
CA GLN A 134 2.44 -18.63 8.82
C GLN A 134 2.13 -17.57 9.89
N TYR A 135 2.08 -16.30 9.49
CA TYR A 135 1.74 -15.18 10.37
C TYR A 135 1.18 -14.00 9.55
N PRO A 136 0.35 -13.13 10.15
CA PRO A 136 -0.17 -11.95 9.46
C PRO A 136 0.97 -10.98 9.12
N PRO A 137 1.15 -10.59 7.83
CA PRO A 137 2.14 -9.62 7.44
C PRO A 137 1.74 -8.22 7.91
N ALA A 138 2.72 -7.35 8.03
CA ALA A 138 2.52 -5.93 8.29
C ALA A 138 3.13 -5.12 7.14
N PHE A 139 2.50 -4.00 6.84
CA PHE A 139 2.99 -3.04 5.87
C PHE A 139 3.13 -1.68 6.56
N ASP A 140 4.21 -0.98 6.26
CA ASP A 140 4.32 0.44 6.60
C ASP A 140 3.66 1.28 5.50
N GLY A 141 3.40 2.56 5.81
CA GLY A 141 2.92 3.49 4.82
C GLY A 141 3.42 4.89 5.09
N ARG A 142 3.73 5.60 4.01
CA ARG A 142 4.12 7.01 4.07
C ARG A 142 3.41 7.81 3.01
N CYS A 143 3.08 9.05 3.36
CA CYS A 143 2.38 9.99 2.51
C CYS A 143 3.35 11.08 2.04
N ILE A 144 3.43 11.31 0.73
CA ILE A 144 4.28 12.33 0.11
C ILE A 144 3.43 13.24 -0.76
N LEU A 145 3.74 14.53 -0.76
CA LEU A 145 3.11 15.51 -1.63
C LEU A 145 4.01 15.88 -2.79
N TYR A 146 3.45 15.88 -4.00
CA TYR A 146 4.11 16.38 -5.21
C TYR A 146 3.29 17.48 -5.86
N PRO A 147 3.89 18.64 -6.17
CA PRO A 147 3.14 19.83 -6.57
C PRO A 147 2.56 19.76 -7.99
N ASN A 148 3.13 18.94 -8.87
CA ASN A 148 2.71 18.87 -10.27
C ASN A 148 2.97 17.47 -10.87
N SER A 149 2.40 17.23 -12.05
CA SER A 149 2.47 15.95 -12.74
C SER A 149 3.90 15.57 -13.14
N LYS A 150 4.75 16.55 -13.51
CA LYS A 150 6.15 16.29 -13.86
C LYS A 150 6.89 15.61 -12.70
N VAL A 151 6.78 16.14 -11.48
CA VAL A 151 7.45 15.57 -10.30
C VAL A 151 6.89 14.18 -9.95
N VAL A 152 5.58 13.95 -10.11
CA VAL A 152 4.99 12.62 -9.92
C VAL A 152 5.54 11.62 -10.95
N MET A 153 5.70 12.03 -12.20
CA MET A 153 6.29 11.18 -13.23
C MET A 153 7.75 10.87 -12.95
N ASP A 154 8.53 11.85 -12.45
CA ASP A 154 9.92 11.63 -12.06
C ASP A 154 10.02 10.67 -10.86
N TYR A 155 9.10 10.76 -9.90
CA TYR A 155 8.97 9.77 -8.83
C TYR A 155 8.72 8.36 -9.38
N LEU A 156 7.78 8.20 -10.33
CA LEU A 156 7.49 6.89 -10.92
C LEU A 156 8.66 6.33 -11.72
N ARG A 157 9.36 7.18 -12.49
CA ARG A 157 10.61 6.81 -13.18
C ARG A 157 11.66 6.35 -12.19
N TRP A 158 11.83 7.06 -11.07
CA TRP A 158 12.76 6.67 -10.03
C TRP A 158 12.43 5.29 -9.43
N ARG A 159 11.14 5.00 -9.19
CA ARG A 159 10.71 3.65 -8.73
C ARG A 159 10.92 2.57 -9.78
N GLN A 160 10.75 2.89 -11.06
CA GLN A 160 11.02 1.95 -12.14
C GLN A 160 12.51 1.67 -12.33
N VAL A 161 13.38 2.68 -12.22
CA VAL A 161 14.83 2.52 -12.25
C VAL A 161 15.30 1.65 -11.08
N ASP A 162 14.76 1.87 -9.88
CA ASP A 162 15.03 1.05 -8.69
C ASP A 162 14.66 -0.42 -8.90
N CYS A 163 13.48 -0.68 -9.46
CA CYS A 163 13.05 -2.02 -9.87
C CYS A 163 14.04 -2.66 -10.86
N HIS A 164 14.51 -1.89 -11.85
CA HIS A 164 15.47 -2.39 -12.84
C HIS A 164 16.82 -2.76 -12.20
N ILE A 165 17.36 -1.89 -11.34
CA ILE A 165 18.63 -2.12 -10.64
C ILE A 165 18.55 -3.34 -9.73
N ASN A 166 17.45 -3.51 -8.99
CA ASN A 166 17.30 -4.61 -8.03
C ASN A 166 17.04 -5.97 -8.70
N ASN A 167 16.61 -5.97 -9.97
CA ASN A 167 16.24 -7.18 -10.69
C ASN A 167 17.27 -7.65 -11.73
N LEU A 168 18.21 -6.78 -12.13
CA LEU A 168 19.37 -7.12 -12.97
C LEU A 168 20.36 -8.02 -12.20
#